data_AF-A0A964FIH8-F1
#
_entry.id   AF-A0A964FIH8-F1
#
_cell.length_a   1.000
_cell.length_b   1.000
_cell.length_c   1.000
_cell.angle_alpha   90.00
_cell.angle_beta   90.00
_cell.angle_gamma   90.00
#
_symmetry.space_group_name_H-M   'P 1'
#
loop_
_entity.id
_entity.type
_entity.pdbx_description
1 polymer ?
#
loop_
_entity_poly.entity_id
_entity_poly.type
_entity_poly.pdbx_seq_one_letter_code
_entity_poly.pdbx_strand_id
1 'polypeptide(L)' 'MNAVFSNRTDAGQKLAQQLTAYTNNPDTIVLALPRGGVPVTYEVAKKLNLPLDVCLVRKLGLPNSPET' A
#
# COMPACT_ATOMS: atom_id res chain seq x y z
N MET A 1 -4.05 -25.33 -0.14
CA MET A 1 -4.28 -23.88 -0.38
C MET A 1 -2.97 -23.27 -0.85
N ASN A 2 -2.79 -23.01 -2.15
CA ASN A 2 -1.61 -22.29 -2.64
C ASN A 2 -1.89 -20.79 -2.53
N ALA A 3 -1.42 -20.16 -1.44
CA ALA A 3 -1.47 -18.71 -1.34
C ALA A 3 -0.41 -18.11 -2.29
N VAL A 4 -0.82 -17.18 -3.16
CA VAL A 4 0.07 -16.46 -4.11
C VAL A 4 1.16 -15.66 -3.37
N PHE A 5 0.87 -15.28 -2.12
CA PHE A 5 1.78 -14.57 -1.22
C PHE A 5 1.85 -15.27 0.14
N SER A 6 3.04 -15.34 0.72
CA SER A 6 3.27 -15.97 2.03
C SER A 6 2.89 -15.05 3.18
N ASN A 7 3.03 -13.73 3.00
CA ASN A 7 2.65 -12.69 3.96
C ASN A 7 2.60 -11.32 3.27
N ARG A 8 2.30 -10.26 4.02
CA ARG A 8 2.22 -8.89 3.51
C ARG A 8 3.58 -8.35 3.03
N THR A 9 4.67 -8.78 3.66
CA THR A 9 6.04 -8.41 3.26
C THR A 9 6.36 -9.01 1.89
N ASP A 10 6.10 -10.30 1.67
CA ASP A 10 6.27 -10.97 0.37
C ASP A 10 5.41 -10.32 -0.73
N ALA A 11 4.15 -9.99 -0.41
CA ALA A 11 3.29 -9.24 -1.33
C ALA A 11 3.88 -7.87 -1.70
N GLY A 12 4.40 -7.12 -0.73
CA GLY A 12 5.02 -5.81 -0.94
C GLY A 12 6.30 -5.88 -1.77
N GLN A 13 7.14 -6.89 -1.51
CA GLN A 13 8.38 -7.11 -2.26
C GLN A 13 8.09 -7.46 -3.73
N LYS A 14 7.13 -8.36 -3.98
CA LYS A 14 6.70 -8.73 -5.34
C LYS A 14 6.04 -7.54 -6.06
N LEU A 15 5.23 -6.74 -5.35
CA LEU A 15 4.62 -5.53 -5.91
C LEU A 15 5.70 -4.50 -6.29
N ALA A 16 6.70 -4.28 -5.44
CA ALA A 16 7.79 -3.36 -5.71
C ALA A 16 8.58 -3.72 -6.98
N GLN A 17 8.76 -5.02 -7.25
CA GLN A 17 9.42 -5.50 -8.47
C GLN A 17 8.66 -5.12 -9.75
N GLN A 18 7.33 -4.98 -9.68
CA GLN A 18 6.50 -4.57 -10.82
C GLN A 18 6.41 -3.04 -10.99
N LEU A 19 6.81 -2.27 -9.97
CA LEU A 19 6.71 -0.81 -9.94
C LEU A 19 8.06 -0.11 -10.10
N THR A 20 9.08 -0.79 -10.62
CA THR A 20 10.45 -0.26 -10.76
C THR A 20 10.53 1.01 -11.61
N ALA A 21 9.57 1.24 -12.51
CA ALA A 21 9.45 2.46 -13.29
C ALA A 21 9.34 3.75 -12.45
N TYR A 22 8.92 3.65 -11.18
CA TYR A 22 8.78 4.79 -10.27
C TYR A 22 10.00 5.02 -9.36
N THR A 23 11.07 4.21 -9.50
CA THR A 23 12.24 4.28 -8.61
C THR A 23 12.89 5.66 -8.64
N ASN A 24 13.15 6.25 -7.47
CA ASN A 24 13.72 7.60 -7.30
C ASN A 24 12.94 8.72 -8.00
N ASN A 25 11.66 8.52 -8.34
CA ASN A 25 10.87 9.57 -8.96
C ASN A 25 10.47 10.63 -7.91
N PRO A 26 10.93 11.90 -8.04
CA PRO A 26 10.64 12.94 -7.06
C PRO A 26 9.17 13.33 -6.99
N ASP A 27 8.40 13.07 -8.04
CA ASP A 27 6.97 13.39 -8.14
C ASP A 27 6.07 12.22 -7.69
N THR A 28 6.63 11.22 -7.00
CA THR A 28 5.89 10.03 -6.56
C THR A 28 5.95 9.83 -5.06
N ILE A 29 4.81 9.47 -4.46
CA ILE A 29 4.66 9.08 -3.06
C ILE A 29 3.91 7.76 -2.95
N VAL A 30 4.28 6.94 -1.97
CA VAL A 30 3.53 5.73 -1.61
C VAL A 30 2.59 6.07 -0.46
N LEU A 31 1.28 5.89 -0.65
CA LEU A 31 0.26 6.13 0.38
C LEU A 31 -0.35 4.81 0.87
N ALA A 32 -0.23 4.56 2.17
CA ALA A 32 -0.73 3.34 2.81
C ALA A 32 -2.14 3.52 3.36
N LEU A 33 -3.04 2.57 3.08
CA LEU A 33 -4.31 2.46 3.80
C LEU A 33 -4.17 1.57 5.03
N PRO A 34 -4.46 2.06 6.24
CA PRO A 34 -4.42 1.24 7.44
C PRO A 34 -5.46 0.12 7.47
N ARG A 35 -5.22 -0.98 8.20
CA ARG A 35 -3.96 -1.33 8.92
C ARG A 35 -3.05 -2.21 8.06
N GLY A 36 -3.66 -3.07 7.24
CA GLY A 36 -2.95 -4.08 6.46
C GLY A 36 -2.16 -3.55 5.28
N GLY A 37 -2.47 -2.37 4.75
CA GLY A 37 -1.72 -1.78 3.64
C GLY A 37 -0.30 -1.36 4.04
N VAL A 38 -0.13 -0.87 5.27
CA VAL A 38 1.14 -0.33 5.80
C VAL A 38 2.34 -1.28 5.61
N PRO A 39 2.31 -2.55 6.06
CA PRO A 39 3.45 -3.45 5.87
C PRO A 39 3.72 -3.83 4.40
N VAL A 40 2.72 -3.73 3.51
CA VAL A 40 2.90 -3.98 2.07
C VAL A 40 3.60 -2.77 1.43
N THR A 41 3.06 -1.58 1.65
CA THR A 41 3.57 -0.32 1.09
C THR A 41 4.93 0.05 1.65
N TYR A 42 5.26 -0.35 2.87
CA TYR A 42 6.59 -0.17 3.44
C TYR A 42 7.68 -0.83 2.58
N GLU A 43 7.48 -2.08 2.16
CA GLU A 43 8.44 -2.77 1.29
C GLU A 43 8.54 -2.10 -0.08
N VAL A 44 7.42 -1.57 -0.60
CA VAL A 44 7.40 -0.81 -1.86
C VAL A 44 8.20 0.48 -1.75
N ALA A 45 7.91 1.31 -0.77
CA ALA A 45 8.60 2.59 -0.55
C ALA A 45 10.10 2.38 -0.32
N LYS A 46 10.46 1.40 0.52
CA LYS A 46 11.85 1.02 0.80
C LYS A 46 12.59 0.58 -0.46
N LYS A 47 11.96 -0.25 -1.30
CA LYS A 47 12.61 -0.79 -2.51
C LYS A 47 12.76 0.26 -3.62
N LEU A 48 11.78 1.15 -3.76
CA LEU A 48 11.76 2.18 -4.81
C LEU A 48 12.43 3.49 -4.38
N ASN A 49 12.87 3.59 -3.12
CA ASN A 49 13.41 4.80 -2.51
C ASN A 49 12.45 5.99 -2.66
N LEU A 50 11.20 5.77 -2.24
CA LEU A 50 10.13 6.76 -2.32
C LEU A 50 9.64 7.14 -0.92
N PRO A 51 9.12 8.37 -0.74
CA PRO A 51 8.46 8.74 0.50
C PRO A 51 7.23 7.86 0.74
N LEU A 52 6.99 7.54 2.01
CA LEU A 52 5.85 6.76 2.49
C LEU A 52 5.05 7.60 3.48
N ASP A 53 3.74 7.65 3.28
CA ASP A 53 2.81 8.23 4.25
C ASP A 53 1.53 7.38 4.38
N VAL A 54 0.69 7.68 5.36
CA VAL A 54 -0.52 6.93 5.70
C VAL A 54 -1.76 7.77 5.37
N CYS A 55 -2.61 7.24 4.50
CA CYS A 55 -3.87 7.87 4.14
C CYS A 55 -4.99 7.38 5.07
N LEU A 56 -5.39 8.23 6.00
CA LEU A 56 -6.52 7.98 6.90
C LEU A 56 -7.82 8.36 6.21
N VAL A 57 -8.55 7.35 5.73
CA VAL A 57 -9.85 7.53 5.10
C VAL A 57 -10.96 6.99 6.00
N ARG A 58 -12.13 7.61 5.89
CA ARG A 58 -13.39 7.06 6.41
C ARG A 58 -14.36 6.96 5.27
N LYS A 59 -15.21 5.93 5.30
CA LYS A 59 -16.36 5.91 4.41
C LYS A 59 -17.33 7.02 4.78
N LEU A 60 -17.89 7.67 3.77
CA LEU A 60 -19.03 8.56 3.91
C LEU A 60 -20.29 7.67 3.91
N GLY A 61 -20.93 7.56 5.07
CA GLY A 61 -22.19 6.85 5.22
C GLY A 61 -23.36 7.68 4.70
N LEU A 62 -24.44 7.01 4.32
CA LEU A 62 -25.71 7.65 4.01
C LEU A 62 -26.48 7.95 5.31
N PRO A 63 -27.32 9.01 5.35
CA PRO A 63 -28.26 9.19 6.45
C PRO A 63 -29.08 7.92 6.67
N ASN A 64 -29.13 7.42 7.91
CA ASN A 64 -29.83 6.19 8.31
C ASN A 64 -29.30 4.88 7.67
N SER A 65 -28.09 4.88 7.11
CA SER A 65 -27.43 3.65 6.62
C SER A 65 -25.91 3.76 6.84
N PRO A 66 -25.46 3.55 8.09
CA PRO A 66 -24.05 3.72 8.48
C PRO A 66 -23.12 2.61 7.97
N GLU A 67 -23.66 1.46 7.54
CA GLU A 67 -22.88 0.29 7.12
C GLU A 67 -23.14 -0.07 5.65
N THR A 68 -22.52 0.70 4.77
CA THR A 68 -21.79 0.08 3.67
C THR A 68 -20.37 0.56 3.79
#